data_AF-A0A351C153-F1
#
_entry.id   AF-A0A351C153-F1
#
_cell.length_a   1.000
_cell.length_b   1.000
_cell.length_c   1.000
_cell.angle_alpha   90.00
_cell.angle_beta   90.00
_cell.angle_gamma   90.00
#
_symmetry.space_group_name_H-M   'P 1'
#
loop_
_entity.id
_entity.type
_entity.pdbx_description
1 polymer ?
#
loop_
_entity_poly.entity_id
_entity_poly.type
_entity_poly.pdbx_seq_one_letter_code
_entity_poly.pdbx_strand_id
1 'polypeptide(L)'
;MANTKINCPNCGVDIDVDEVFKQKAEEDIRKSYDEKLSKQVGILNKKKEEVDAEKLRIKKLIEEQDDIIRTKLIEEREKVKKEAEFTAKRELEFELIKLKQDIDAKSKENRQYKLKEVDVLNKEKELKEKEEQMKLDMKRKMLQMESEIQEKAVKAEQERNEIRMMEYDRQLEEQKKQLNEMKKKEVEFINKEQELRDREEQLKLDMEKQMIDKSKMIEEKIIKREQEKSEIRKQEYEKLLEEQKNELSEMKKKEIDFKNKEQELRKKEEQLKLDMERQLAESLNAIEEKTIRREQEKNELKNREYEKQLEDQKKMIDELKKKSEQGSLQLQGEIQELAIEDFLRNAFPFDKITEVKKGEKGADAIQTVINNFQQECGKIIYESKRTKAFSDNWIVKLKEDQIKQQADIAVIVTETMPKDLDRFGQKHGVWICNFSEVKSLSLVLREMLLRTHTVKTVNENRGDKMEMLYSYLTSSEFRQQVESIVEGFTSMQNDLNKEKIAMEKIWSSREKQIRKVLINTSSMFGSIKGLAGSSIQEIKALEMPEDE
;
A
#
# COMPACT_ATOMS: atom_id res chain seq x y z
N MET A 1 -174.48 9.04 -38.92
CA MET A 1 -175.89 9.42 -38.70
C MET A 1 -176.53 8.36 -37.82
N ALA A 2 -176.56 8.62 -36.52
CA ALA A 2 -177.52 8.10 -35.55
C ALA A 2 -177.49 9.11 -34.40
N ASN A 3 -178.64 9.67 -34.07
CA ASN A 3 -178.80 10.83 -33.20
C ASN A 3 -178.59 10.37 -31.73
N THR A 4 -177.42 10.63 -31.14
CA THR A 4 -177.03 10.15 -29.78
C THR A 4 -176.88 11.28 -28.76
N LYS A 5 -177.63 12.37 -28.95
CA LYS A 5 -177.75 13.46 -27.98
C LYS A 5 -179.19 13.49 -27.45
N ILE A 6 -179.33 13.20 -26.15
CA ILE A 6 -180.62 13.24 -25.45
C ILE A 6 -180.65 14.53 -24.65
N ASN A 7 -181.69 15.33 -24.85
CA ASN A 7 -181.82 16.65 -24.26
C ASN A 7 -182.49 16.55 -22.88
N CYS A 8 -181.82 17.02 -21.83
CA CYS A 8 -182.30 16.87 -20.46
C CYS A 8 -183.56 17.73 -20.22
N PRO A 9 -184.72 17.14 -19.86
CA PRO A 9 -185.99 17.86 -19.75
C PRO A 9 -186.04 18.88 -18.60
N ASN A 10 -185.01 18.94 -17.74
CA ASN A 10 -184.96 19.86 -16.60
C ASN A 10 -184.01 21.06 -16.80
N CYS A 11 -183.07 21.00 -17.75
CA CYS A 11 -182.09 22.07 -17.93
C CYS A 11 -181.63 22.31 -19.38
N GLY A 12 -182.14 21.56 -20.37
CA GLY A 12 -181.94 21.84 -21.79
C GLY A 12 -180.51 21.66 -22.30
N VAL A 13 -179.66 20.93 -21.57
CA VAL A 13 -178.30 20.58 -21.98
C VAL A 13 -178.30 19.19 -22.63
N ASP A 14 -177.67 19.08 -23.80
CA ASP A 14 -177.51 17.85 -24.56
C ASP A 14 -176.45 16.92 -23.93
N ILE A 15 -176.85 15.70 -23.55
CA ILE A 15 -175.96 14.68 -23.00
C ILE A 15 -175.57 13.71 -24.12
N ASP A 16 -174.27 13.60 -24.39
CA ASP A 16 -173.68 12.68 -25.39
C ASP A 16 -173.38 11.32 -24.74
N VAL A 17 -174.19 10.33 -25.07
CA VAL A 17 -174.22 9.03 -24.37
C VAL A 17 -172.92 8.24 -24.61
N ASP A 18 -172.26 8.45 -25.75
CA ASP A 18 -171.01 7.76 -26.11
C ASP A 18 -169.83 8.22 -25.24
N GLU A 19 -169.83 9.47 -24.77
CA GLU A 19 -168.75 10.02 -23.93
C GLU A 19 -168.75 9.43 -22.51
N VAL A 20 -169.94 9.17 -21.95
CA VAL A 20 -170.09 8.55 -20.63
C VAL A 20 -169.66 7.07 -20.65
N PHE A 21 -170.02 6.31 -21.69
CA PHE A 21 -169.57 4.92 -21.82
C PHE A 21 -168.06 4.80 -22.08
N LYS A 22 -167.48 5.76 -22.82
CA LYS A 22 -166.04 5.80 -23.11
C LYS A 22 -165.22 6.14 -21.85
N GLN A 23 -165.67 7.11 -21.05
CA GLN A 23 -165.05 7.40 -19.75
C GLN A 23 -165.08 6.19 -18.81
N LYS A 24 -166.21 5.47 -18.75
CA LYS A 24 -166.34 4.27 -17.91
C LYS A 24 -165.43 3.13 -18.38
N ALA A 25 -165.31 2.92 -19.69
CA ALA A 25 -164.39 1.93 -20.27
C ALA A 25 -162.91 2.29 -20.06
N GLU A 26 -162.55 3.58 -20.18
CA GLU A 26 -161.19 4.06 -19.90
C GLU A 26 -160.82 3.90 -18.41
N GLU A 27 -161.75 4.14 -17.50
CA GLU A 27 -161.55 3.95 -16.05
C GLU A 27 -161.32 2.48 -15.68
N ASP A 28 -162.08 1.56 -16.27
CA ASP A 28 -161.94 0.11 -16.05
C ASP A 28 -160.64 -0.42 -16.66
N ILE A 29 -160.27 0.03 -17.86
CA ILE A 29 -158.97 -0.31 -18.48
C ILE A 29 -157.82 0.19 -17.61
N ARG A 30 -157.89 1.44 -17.12
CA ARG A 30 -156.88 2.04 -16.25
C ARG A 30 -156.72 1.28 -14.94
N LYS A 31 -157.83 0.93 -14.27
CA LYS A 31 -157.80 0.07 -13.06
C LYS A 31 -157.16 -1.28 -13.34
N SER A 32 -157.52 -1.94 -14.46
CA SER A 32 -156.93 -3.24 -14.82
C SER A 32 -155.43 -3.14 -15.12
N TYR A 33 -154.98 -2.02 -15.69
CA TYR A 33 -153.58 -1.76 -16.00
C TYR A 33 -152.78 -1.43 -14.74
N ASP A 34 -153.32 -0.58 -13.86
CA ASP A 34 -152.73 -0.24 -12.57
C ASP A 34 -152.60 -1.48 -11.67
N GLU A 35 -153.58 -2.39 -11.68
CA GLU A 35 -153.49 -3.68 -10.99
C GLU A 35 -152.38 -4.59 -11.57
N LYS A 36 -152.27 -4.67 -12.90
CA LYS A 36 -151.20 -5.46 -13.56
C LYS A 36 -149.83 -4.87 -13.27
N LEU A 37 -149.70 -3.55 -13.30
CA LEU A 37 -148.47 -2.83 -12.99
C LEU A 37 -148.08 -3.04 -11.52
N SER A 38 -149.03 -2.92 -10.59
CA SER A 38 -148.82 -3.20 -9.17
C SER A 38 -148.34 -4.64 -8.94
N LYS A 39 -148.96 -5.63 -9.61
CA LYS A 39 -148.51 -7.03 -9.56
C LYS A 39 -147.10 -7.21 -10.13
N GLN A 40 -146.77 -6.59 -11.27
CA GLN A 40 -145.42 -6.67 -11.85
C GLN A 40 -144.37 -6.01 -10.97
N VAL A 41 -144.64 -4.83 -10.42
CA VAL A 41 -143.77 -4.15 -9.46
C VAL A 41 -143.56 -5.01 -8.21
N GLY A 42 -144.62 -5.65 -7.70
CA GLY A 42 -144.52 -6.60 -6.60
C GLY A 42 -143.62 -7.81 -6.90
N ILE A 43 -143.71 -8.38 -8.11
CA ILE A 43 -142.83 -9.48 -8.55
C ILE A 43 -141.38 -9.01 -8.69
N LEU A 44 -141.15 -7.83 -9.25
CA LEU A 44 -139.80 -7.27 -9.40
C LEU A 44 -139.15 -6.96 -8.05
N ASN A 45 -139.91 -6.42 -7.10
CA ASN A 45 -139.43 -6.17 -5.74
C ASN A 45 -139.05 -7.49 -5.04
N LYS A 46 -139.87 -8.53 -5.13
CA LYS A 46 -139.52 -9.86 -4.61
C LYS A 46 -138.24 -10.43 -5.23
N LYS A 47 -138.10 -10.35 -6.56
CA LYS A 47 -136.86 -10.79 -7.24
C LYS A 47 -135.64 -9.97 -6.82
N LYS A 48 -135.81 -8.67 -6.58
CA LYS A 48 -134.74 -7.80 -6.10
C LYS A 48 -134.31 -8.20 -4.69
N GLU A 49 -135.25 -8.47 -3.79
CA GLU A 49 -134.99 -8.97 -2.44
C GLU A 49 -134.26 -10.33 -2.48
N GLU A 50 -134.69 -11.25 -3.35
CA GLU A 50 -134.01 -12.55 -3.55
C GLU A 50 -132.56 -12.37 -4.04
N VAL A 51 -132.33 -11.49 -5.02
CA VAL A 51 -130.99 -11.21 -5.55
C VAL A 51 -130.10 -10.55 -4.49
N ASP A 52 -130.64 -9.62 -3.70
CA ASP A 52 -129.87 -8.95 -2.65
C ASP A 52 -129.54 -9.91 -1.49
N ALA A 53 -130.45 -10.84 -1.17
CA ALA A 53 -130.19 -11.93 -0.23
C ALA A 53 -129.09 -12.88 -0.74
N GLU A 54 -129.11 -13.24 -2.03
CA GLU A 54 -128.10 -14.11 -2.62
C GLU A 54 -126.73 -13.41 -2.71
N LYS A 55 -126.69 -12.12 -3.05
CA LYS A 55 -125.44 -11.33 -3.00
C LYS A 55 -124.84 -11.30 -1.60
N LEU A 56 -125.67 -11.12 -0.58
CA LEU A 56 -125.22 -11.14 0.82
C LEU A 56 -124.65 -12.51 1.19
N ARG A 57 -125.28 -13.60 0.71
CA ARG A 57 -124.80 -14.96 0.91
C ARG A 57 -123.44 -15.20 0.24
N ILE A 58 -123.29 -14.80 -1.03
CA ILE A 58 -122.02 -14.91 -1.76
C ILE A 58 -120.93 -14.10 -1.06
N LYS A 59 -121.23 -12.89 -0.59
CA LYS A 59 -120.27 -12.05 0.11
C LYS A 59 -119.74 -12.72 1.39
N LYS A 60 -120.64 -13.32 2.18
CA LYS A 60 -120.25 -14.10 3.37
C LYS A 60 -119.36 -15.29 3.03
N LEU A 61 -119.68 -16.03 1.97
CA LEU A 61 -118.85 -17.16 1.51
C LEU A 61 -117.46 -16.71 1.06
N ILE A 62 -117.34 -15.55 0.39
CA ILE A 62 -116.04 -14.99 0.01
C ILE A 62 -115.23 -14.59 1.25
N GLU A 63 -115.86 -13.92 2.23
CA GLU A 63 -115.20 -13.55 3.48
C GLU A 63 -114.70 -14.79 4.25
N GLU A 64 -115.53 -15.83 4.36
CA GLU A 64 -115.13 -17.11 4.96
C GLU A 64 -113.97 -17.79 4.21
N GLN A 65 -114.00 -17.76 2.86
CA GLN A 65 -112.94 -18.34 2.05
C GLN A 65 -111.62 -17.56 2.15
N ASP A 66 -111.68 -16.23 2.20
CA ASP A 66 -110.53 -15.36 2.40
C ASP A 66 -109.87 -15.60 3.75
N ASP A 67 -110.67 -15.80 4.82
CA ASP A 67 -110.15 -16.11 6.16
C ASP A 67 -109.43 -17.47 6.19
N ILE A 68 -109.98 -18.48 5.51
CA ILE A 68 -109.33 -19.80 5.37
C ILE A 68 -108.00 -19.67 4.60
N ILE A 69 -107.99 -18.91 3.49
CA ILE A 69 -106.77 -18.69 2.70
C ILE A 69 -105.71 -17.95 3.52
N ARG A 70 -106.09 -16.90 4.26
CA ARG A 70 -105.17 -16.17 5.15
C ARG A 70 -104.56 -17.09 6.19
N THR A 71 -105.37 -17.93 6.83
CA THR A 71 -104.90 -18.87 7.86
C THR A 71 -103.89 -19.85 7.27
N LYS A 72 -104.21 -20.48 6.13
CA LYS A 72 -103.28 -21.40 5.45
C LYS A 72 -101.99 -20.71 4.99
N LEU A 73 -102.05 -19.47 4.52
CA LEU A 73 -100.86 -18.71 4.14
C LEU A 73 -99.96 -18.40 5.33
N ILE A 74 -100.53 -18.13 6.51
CA ILE A 74 -99.76 -17.92 7.75
C ILE A 74 -99.06 -19.22 8.15
N GLU A 75 -99.79 -20.33 8.18
CA GLU A 75 -99.23 -21.65 8.51
C GLU A 75 -98.10 -22.04 7.56
N GLU A 76 -98.28 -21.85 6.26
CA GLU A 76 -97.26 -22.21 5.27
C GLU A 76 -96.03 -21.29 5.35
N ARG A 77 -96.23 -19.99 5.62
CA ARG A 77 -95.12 -19.07 5.91
C ARG A 77 -94.35 -19.48 7.15
N GLU A 78 -95.01 -19.93 8.21
CA GLU A 78 -94.33 -20.42 9.41
C GLU A 78 -93.52 -21.69 9.14
N LYS A 79 -94.04 -22.62 8.34
CA LYS A 79 -93.29 -23.83 7.94
C LYS A 79 -92.04 -23.47 7.16
N VAL A 80 -92.17 -22.65 6.11
CA VAL A 80 -91.03 -22.19 5.30
C VAL A 80 -90.00 -21.47 6.16
N LYS A 81 -90.46 -20.62 7.11
CA LYS A 81 -89.56 -19.94 8.06
C LYS A 81 -88.80 -20.94 8.94
N LYS A 82 -89.48 -21.95 9.49
CA LYS A 82 -88.85 -22.98 10.34
C LYS A 82 -87.83 -23.81 9.55
N GLU A 83 -88.14 -24.16 8.30
CA GLU A 83 -87.21 -24.88 7.41
C GLU A 83 -85.98 -24.03 7.05
N ALA A 84 -86.19 -22.75 6.74
CA ALA A 84 -85.10 -21.79 6.49
C ALA A 84 -84.21 -21.60 7.74
N GLU A 85 -84.81 -21.48 8.92
CA GLU A 85 -84.05 -21.38 10.18
C GLU A 85 -83.27 -22.66 10.49
N PHE A 86 -83.85 -23.83 10.23
CA PHE A 86 -83.19 -25.12 10.46
C PHE A 86 -81.99 -25.31 9.53
N THR A 87 -82.16 -25.01 8.24
CA THR A 87 -81.08 -25.08 7.24
C THR A 87 -79.95 -24.10 7.56
N ALA A 88 -80.27 -22.84 7.85
CA ALA A 88 -79.28 -21.83 8.24
C ALA A 88 -78.51 -22.21 9.52
N LYS A 89 -79.20 -22.74 10.54
CA LYS A 89 -78.52 -23.22 11.77
C LYS A 89 -77.54 -24.35 11.49
N ARG A 90 -77.93 -25.29 10.63
CA ARG A 90 -77.10 -26.44 10.28
C ARG A 90 -75.86 -26.05 9.46
N GLU A 91 -76.01 -25.10 8.54
CA GLU A 91 -74.87 -24.53 7.79
C GLU A 91 -73.89 -23.81 8.71
N LEU A 92 -74.40 -22.96 9.62
CA LEU A 92 -73.57 -22.25 10.59
C LEU A 92 -72.84 -23.21 11.55
N GLU A 93 -73.51 -24.28 11.99
CA GLU A 93 -72.89 -25.30 12.83
C GLU A 93 -71.76 -26.03 12.10
N PHE A 94 -71.95 -26.34 10.81
CA PHE A 94 -70.90 -26.94 9.98
C PHE A 94 -69.69 -26.00 9.81
N GLU A 95 -69.92 -24.71 9.56
CA GLU A 95 -68.85 -23.72 9.47
C GLU A 95 -68.09 -23.56 10.79
N LEU A 96 -68.79 -23.53 11.92
CA LEU A 96 -68.17 -23.44 13.24
C LEU A 96 -67.30 -24.67 13.56
N ILE A 97 -67.73 -25.87 13.17
CA ILE A 97 -66.93 -27.09 13.32
C ILE A 97 -65.66 -27.00 12.48
N LYS A 98 -65.76 -26.56 11.22
CA LYS A 98 -64.62 -26.39 10.33
C LYS A 98 -63.63 -25.36 10.87
N LEU A 99 -64.13 -24.22 11.34
CA LEU A 99 -63.30 -23.16 11.90
C LEU A 99 -62.54 -23.62 13.17
N LYS A 100 -63.19 -24.41 14.03
CA LYS A 100 -62.56 -25.01 15.21
C LYS A 100 -61.44 -25.98 14.81
N GLN A 101 -61.67 -26.83 13.81
CA GLN A 101 -60.65 -27.75 13.30
C GLN A 101 -59.44 -27.00 12.73
N ASP A 102 -59.66 -25.92 12.00
CA ASP A 102 -58.58 -25.08 11.45
C ASP A 102 -57.78 -24.38 12.55
N ILE A 103 -58.45 -23.87 13.59
CA ILE A 103 -57.79 -23.28 14.76
C ILE A 103 -56.93 -24.32 15.49
N ASP A 104 -57.46 -25.52 15.72
CA ASP A 104 -56.72 -26.60 16.38
C ASP A 104 -55.52 -27.07 15.54
N ALA A 105 -55.66 -27.15 14.21
CA ALA A 105 -54.57 -27.48 13.31
C ALA A 105 -53.47 -26.41 13.37
N LYS A 106 -53.84 -25.12 13.25
CA LYS A 106 -52.89 -24.00 13.35
C LYS A 106 -52.22 -23.91 14.72
N SER A 107 -52.96 -24.21 15.79
CA SER A 107 -52.42 -24.23 17.15
C SER A 107 -51.35 -25.32 17.32
N LYS A 108 -51.60 -26.52 16.78
CA LYS A 108 -50.61 -27.61 16.76
C LYS A 108 -49.37 -27.25 15.94
N GLU A 109 -49.56 -26.64 14.77
CA GLU A 109 -48.47 -26.20 13.89
C GLU A 109 -47.61 -25.13 14.58
N ASN A 110 -48.23 -24.12 15.19
CA ASN A 110 -47.54 -23.08 15.95
C ASN A 110 -46.75 -23.67 17.14
N ARG A 111 -47.29 -24.67 17.83
CA ARG A 111 -46.56 -25.39 18.89
C ARG A 111 -45.33 -26.12 18.34
N GLN A 112 -45.43 -26.73 17.15
CA GLN A 112 -44.29 -27.37 16.50
C GLN A 112 -43.22 -26.34 16.09
N TYR A 113 -43.62 -25.18 15.57
CA TYR A 113 -42.68 -24.11 15.24
C TYR A 113 -41.92 -23.60 16.47
N LYS A 114 -42.63 -23.36 17.58
CA LYS A 114 -41.99 -22.97 18.85
C LYS A 114 -41.01 -24.02 19.37
N LEU A 115 -41.31 -25.30 19.23
CA LEU A 115 -40.38 -26.38 19.62
C LEU A 115 -39.13 -26.41 18.72
N LYS A 116 -39.29 -26.22 17.40
CA LYS A 116 -38.17 -26.13 16.46
C LYS A 116 -37.30 -24.90 16.74
N GLU A 117 -37.91 -23.76 17.07
CA GLU A 117 -37.20 -22.53 17.43
C GLU A 117 -36.32 -22.74 18.68
N VAL A 118 -36.85 -23.40 19.73
CA VAL A 118 -36.07 -23.75 20.92
C VAL A 118 -34.92 -24.71 20.59
N ASP A 119 -35.14 -25.69 19.71
CA ASP A 119 -34.07 -26.63 19.28
C ASP A 119 -32.95 -25.91 18.52
N VAL A 120 -33.29 -24.94 17.66
CA VAL A 120 -32.32 -24.10 16.95
C VAL A 120 -31.52 -23.25 17.94
N LEU A 121 -32.18 -22.60 18.90
CA LEU A 121 -31.50 -21.79 19.93
C LEU A 121 -30.55 -22.62 20.79
N ASN A 122 -30.94 -23.84 21.16
CA ASN A 122 -30.07 -24.75 21.91
C ASN A 122 -28.85 -25.17 21.08
N LYS A 123 -29.02 -25.50 19.79
CA LYS A 123 -27.91 -25.82 18.89
C LYS A 123 -26.97 -24.64 18.67
N GLU A 124 -27.50 -23.43 18.53
CA GLU A 124 -26.68 -22.21 18.43
C GLU A 124 -25.85 -21.99 19.69
N LYS A 125 -26.43 -22.23 20.87
CA LYS A 125 -25.70 -22.14 22.15
C LYS A 125 -24.59 -23.19 22.23
N GLU A 126 -24.86 -24.44 21.87
CA GLU A 126 -23.84 -25.50 21.84
C GLU A 126 -22.70 -25.19 20.84
N LEU A 127 -23.03 -24.62 19.68
CA LEU A 127 -22.02 -24.21 18.70
C LEU A 127 -21.15 -23.07 19.23
N LYS A 128 -21.74 -22.07 19.92
CA LYS A 128 -21.00 -21.00 20.57
C LYS A 128 -20.05 -21.52 21.66
N GLU A 129 -20.54 -22.42 22.52
CA GLU A 129 -19.71 -23.04 23.57
C GLU A 129 -18.54 -23.84 22.95
N LYS A 130 -18.77 -24.57 21.86
CA LYS A 130 -17.71 -25.28 21.12
C LYS A 130 -16.71 -24.32 20.46
N GLU A 131 -17.18 -23.21 19.90
CA GLU A 131 -16.34 -22.19 19.28
C GLU A 131 -15.44 -21.52 20.33
N GLU A 132 -15.98 -21.16 21.49
CA GLU A 132 -15.21 -20.61 22.61
C GLU A 132 -14.17 -21.61 23.13
N GLN A 133 -14.55 -22.87 23.27
CA GLN A 133 -13.63 -23.94 23.68
C GLN A 133 -12.48 -24.10 22.66
N MET A 134 -12.79 -24.08 21.36
CA MET A 134 -11.79 -24.19 20.29
C MET A 134 -10.84 -22.98 20.27
N LYS A 135 -11.36 -21.76 20.51
CA LYS A 135 -10.54 -20.54 20.66
C LYS A 135 -9.60 -20.64 21.86
N LEU A 136 -10.07 -21.15 22.99
CA LEU A 136 -9.25 -21.36 24.19
C LEU A 136 -8.15 -22.39 23.94
N ASP A 137 -8.46 -23.51 23.29
CA ASP A 137 -7.48 -24.55 22.96
C ASP A 137 -6.44 -24.05 21.95
N MET A 138 -6.85 -23.27 20.95
CA MET A 138 -5.93 -22.64 20.01
C MET A 138 -5.01 -21.64 20.71
N LYS A 139 -5.55 -20.81 21.62
CA LYS A 139 -4.74 -19.85 22.40
C LYS A 139 -3.73 -20.56 23.31
N ARG A 140 -4.11 -21.68 23.93
CA ARG A 140 -3.18 -22.51 24.72
C ARG A 140 -2.06 -23.08 23.86
N LYS A 141 -2.37 -23.60 22.67
CA LYS A 141 -1.35 -24.09 21.73
C LYS A 141 -0.41 -22.99 21.24
N MET A 142 -0.93 -21.79 20.96
CA MET A 142 -0.11 -20.64 20.57
C MET A 142 0.86 -20.24 21.68
N LEU A 143 0.37 -20.14 22.93
CA LEU A 143 1.22 -19.85 24.10
C LEU A 143 2.30 -20.92 24.32
N GLN A 144 1.95 -22.20 24.14
CA GLN A 144 2.92 -23.29 24.25
C GLN A 144 3.98 -23.21 23.14
N MET A 145 3.57 -22.93 21.91
CA MET A 145 4.47 -22.77 20.77
C MET A 145 5.39 -21.54 20.94
N GLU A 146 4.87 -20.43 21.48
CA GLU A 146 5.68 -19.26 21.84
C GLU A 146 6.73 -19.60 22.89
N SER A 147 6.36 -20.34 23.94
CA SER A 147 7.31 -20.80 24.97
C SER A 147 8.38 -21.71 24.39
N GLU A 148 8.02 -22.64 23.51
CA GLU A 148 8.98 -23.55 22.85
C GLU A 148 9.93 -22.79 21.91
N ILE A 149 9.43 -21.78 21.18
CA ILE A 149 10.26 -20.93 20.33
C ILE A 149 11.23 -20.10 21.18
N GLN A 150 10.75 -19.52 22.29
CA GLN A 150 11.60 -18.77 23.22
C GLN A 150 12.70 -19.65 23.81
N GLU A 151 12.37 -20.86 24.26
CA GLU A 151 13.36 -21.78 24.83
C GLU A 151 14.42 -22.20 23.79
N LYS A 152 14.01 -22.47 22.54
CA LYS A 152 14.93 -22.77 21.44
C LYS A 152 15.80 -21.57 21.08
N ALA A 153 15.26 -20.36 21.07
CA ALA A 153 16.01 -19.14 20.80
C ALA A 153 17.06 -18.87 21.87
N VAL A 154 16.72 -19.06 23.15
CA VAL A 154 17.67 -18.92 24.27
C VAL A 154 18.79 -19.96 24.18
N LYS A 155 18.47 -21.24 23.90
CA LYS A 155 19.49 -22.29 23.72
C LYS A 155 20.43 -21.98 22.54
N ALA A 156 19.88 -21.58 21.40
CA ALA A 156 20.68 -21.22 20.24
C ALA A 156 21.60 -20.00 20.50
N GLU A 157 21.14 -19.03 21.29
CA GLU A 157 21.95 -17.86 21.67
C GLU A 157 23.04 -18.23 22.69
N GLN A 158 22.75 -19.15 23.62
CA GLN A 158 23.75 -19.70 24.54
C GLN A 158 24.85 -20.46 23.78
N GLU A 159 24.49 -21.35 22.86
CA GLU A 159 25.45 -22.07 22.02
C GLU A 159 26.31 -21.11 21.18
N ARG A 160 25.71 -20.07 20.60
CA ARG A 160 26.46 -19.02 19.87
C ARG A 160 27.44 -18.27 20.76
N ASN A 161 27.04 -17.95 21.98
CA ASN A 161 27.91 -17.25 22.92
C ASN A 161 29.05 -18.15 23.41
N GLU A 162 28.82 -19.44 23.64
CA GLU A 162 29.88 -20.41 23.95
C GLU A 162 30.90 -20.52 22.82
N ILE A 163 30.44 -20.63 21.56
CA ILE A 163 31.33 -20.65 20.39
C ILE A 163 32.15 -19.36 20.30
N ARG A 164 31.51 -18.20 20.51
CA ARG A 164 32.20 -16.90 20.50
C ARG A 164 33.27 -16.80 21.60
N MET A 165 32.98 -17.30 22.80
CA MET A 165 33.94 -17.33 23.90
C MET A 165 35.13 -18.25 23.58
N MET A 166 34.88 -19.43 23.01
CA MET A 166 35.95 -20.34 22.58
C MET A 166 36.83 -19.73 21.47
N GLU A 167 36.22 -19.03 20.50
CA GLU A 167 36.97 -18.32 19.46
C GLU A 167 37.83 -17.20 20.03
N TYR A 168 37.30 -16.45 21.00
CA TYR A 168 38.03 -15.39 21.69
C TYR A 168 39.22 -15.95 22.50
N ASP A 169 39.02 -17.03 23.25
CA ASP A 169 40.09 -17.71 23.99
C ASP A 169 41.18 -18.23 23.06
N ARG A 170 40.81 -18.79 21.90
CA ARG A 170 41.77 -19.24 20.88
C ARG A 170 42.60 -18.08 20.32
N GLN A 171 41.97 -16.95 20.03
CA GLN A 171 42.68 -15.74 19.57
C GLN A 171 43.65 -15.24 20.64
N LEU A 172 43.25 -15.29 21.91
CA LEU A 172 44.05 -14.83 23.04
C LEU A 172 45.27 -15.73 23.28
N GLU A 173 45.14 -17.04 23.09
CA GLU A 173 46.28 -17.97 23.09
C GLU A 173 47.25 -17.72 21.93
N GLU A 174 46.73 -17.43 20.74
CA GLU A 174 47.54 -17.16 19.55
C GLU A 174 48.33 -15.85 19.69
N GLN A 175 47.70 -14.80 20.23
CA GLN A 175 48.39 -13.56 20.61
C GLN A 175 49.46 -13.78 21.67
N LYS A 176 49.20 -14.62 22.70
CA LYS A 176 50.22 -14.97 23.70
C LYS A 176 51.41 -15.71 23.09
N LYS A 177 51.18 -16.59 22.12
CA LYS A 177 52.28 -17.27 21.40
C LYS A 177 53.11 -16.28 20.59
N GLN A 178 52.48 -15.39 19.83
CA GLN A 178 53.18 -14.34 19.08
C GLN A 178 53.99 -13.42 19.99
N LEU A 179 53.41 -13.00 21.13
CA LEU A 179 54.12 -12.18 22.11
C LEU A 179 55.34 -12.90 22.70
N ASN A 180 55.23 -14.20 22.99
CA ASN A 180 56.35 -15.00 23.49
C ASN A 180 57.45 -15.18 22.43
N GLU A 181 57.10 -15.33 21.15
CA GLU A 181 58.08 -15.37 20.07
C GLU A 181 58.78 -14.01 19.88
N MET A 182 58.05 -12.91 19.98
CA MET A 182 58.61 -11.56 19.94
C MET A 182 59.61 -11.34 21.08
N LYS A 183 59.23 -11.69 22.32
CA LYS A 183 60.12 -11.62 23.49
C LYS A 183 61.37 -12.47 23.34
N LYS A 184 61.27 -13.67 22.75
CA LYS A 184 62.46 -14.50 22.46
C LYS A 184 63.41 -13.82 21.47
N LYS A 185 62.86 -13.25 20.39
CA LYS A 185 63.66 -12.52 19.39
C LYS A 185 64.32 -11.28 19.99
N GLU A 186 63.64 -10.58 20.88
CA GLU A 186 64.17 -9.42 21.61
C GLU A 186 65.35 -9.82 22.51
N VAL A 187 65.23 -10.90 23.27
CA VAL A 187 66.34 -11.44 24.07
C VAL A 187 67.52 -11.89 23.20
N GLU A 188 67.26 -12.56 22.07
CA GLU A 188 68.31 -12.93 21.11
C GLU A 188 69.02 -11.70 20.51
N PHE A 189 68.28 -10.62 20.24
CA PHE A 189 68.84 -9.38 19.72
C PHE A 189 69.74 -8.70 20.76
N ILE A 190 69.29 -8.59 22.01
CA ILE A 190 70.08 -8.04 23.12
C ILE A 190 71.37 -8.83 23.32
N ASN A 191 71.30 -10.16 23.30
CA ASN A 191 72.48 -11.01 23.45
C ASN A 191 73.48 -10.82 22.29
N LYS A 192 72.99 -10.72 21.05
CA LYS A 192 73.86 -10.43 19.88
C LYS A 192 74.49 -9.05 19.96
N GLU A 193 73.77 -8.05 20.46
CA GLU A 193 74.29 -6.70 20.66
C GLU A 193 75.41 -6.69 21.71
N GLN A 194 75.24 -7.43 22.81
CA GLN A 194 76.31 -7.62 23.81
C GLN A 194 77.53 -8.33 23.23
N GLU A 195 77.35 -9.43 22.49
CA GLU A 195 78.48 -10.13 21.84
C GLU A 195 79.25 -9.23 20.87
N LEU A 196 78.56 -8.37 20.13
CA LEU A 196 79.21 -7.40 19.23
C LEU A 196 80.00 -6.34 20.00
N ARG A 197 79.45 -5.81 21.10
CA ARG A 197 80.15 -4.87 21.99
C ARG A 197 81.40 -5.49 22.61
N ASP A 198 81.31 -6.71 23.10
CA ASP A 198 82.44 -7.43 23.69
C ASP A 198 83.55 -7.67 22.65
N ARG A 199 83.19 -8.01 21.39
CA ARG A 199 84.15 -8.12 20.29
C ARG A 199 84.81 -6.79 19.94
N GLU A 200 84.05 -5.69 19.93
CA GLU A 200 84.62 -4.36 19.69
C GLU A 200 85.61 -3.96 20.78
N GLU A 201 85.32 -4.26 22.06
CA GLU A 201 86.24 -4.01 23.16
C GLU A 201 87.50 -4.87 23.07
N GLN A 202 87.38 -6.16 22.73
CA GLN A 202 88.54 -7.03 22.50
C GLN A 202 89.43 -6.53 21.37
N LEU A 203 88.84 -6.11 20.25
CA LEU A 203 89.58 -5.55 19.11
C LEU A 203 90.32 -4.25 19.50
N LYS A 204 89.69 -3.38 20.30
CA LYS A 204 90.33 -2.16 20.83
C LYS A 204 91.53 -2.51 21.71
N LEU A 205 91.36 -3.45 22.65
CA LEU A 205 92.44 -3.90 23.54
C LEU A 205 93.61 -4.52 22.78
N ASP A 206 93.35 -5.33 21.74
CA ASP A 206 94.39 -5.94 20.93
C ASP A 206 95.12 -4.90 20.06
N MET A 207 94.41 -3.91 19.51
CA MET A 207 95.05 -2.77 18.83
C MET A 207 95.94 -1.97 19.78
N GLU A 208 95.50 -1.73 21.02
CA GLU A 208 96.25 -0.99 22.02
C GLU A 208 97.53 -1.73 22.45
N LYS A 209 97.46 -3.06 22.66
CA LYS A 209 98.64 -3.91 22.89
C LYS A 209 99.62 -3.85 21.72
N GLN A 210 99.14 -3.95 20.48
CA GLN A 210 100.01 -3.85 19.29
C GLN A 210 100.71 -2.49 19.19
N MET A 211 100.04 -1.41 19.61
CA MET A 211 100.63 -0.06 19.62
C MET A 211 101.72 0.06 20.70
N ILE A 212 101.49 -0.51 21.89
CA ILE A 212 102.49 -0.55 22.98
C ILE A 212 103.70 -1.40 22.60
N ASP A 213 103.50 -2.57 21.96
CA ASP A 213 104.62 -3.42 21.54
C ASP A 213 105.46 -2.75 20.44
N LYS A 214 104.80 -2.05 19.49
CA LYS A 214 105.50 -1.23 18.50
C LYS A 214 106.27 -0.07 19.15
N SER A 215 105.71 0.59 20.17
CA SER A 215 106.40 1.68 20.86
C SER A 215 107.63 1.17 21.61
N LYS A 216 107.54 0.03 22.30
CA LYS A 216 108.68 -0.63 22.96
C LYS A 216 109.77 -1.03 21.97
N MET A 217 109.41 -1.61 20.82
CA MET A 217 110.39 -1.92 19.77
C MET A 217 111.09 -0.67 19.21
N ILE A 218 110.39 0.47 19.14
CA ILE A 218 110.99 1.74 18.72
C ILE A 218 111.94 2.26 19.82
N GLU A 219 111.54 2.22 21.09
CA GLU A 219 112.38 2.61 22.23
C GLU A 219 113.66 1.76 22.32
N GLU A 220 113.57 0.44 22.19
CA GLU A 220 114.75 -0.44 22.17
C GLU A 220 115.69 -0.11 21.01
N LYS A 221 115.14 0.22 19.82
CA LYS A 221 115.95 0.65 18.67
C LYS A 221 116.61 2.01 18.90
N ILE A 222 115.95 2.93 19.61
CA ILE A 222 116.52 4.23 19.99
C ILE A 222 117.65 4.03 21.01
N ILE A 223 117.44 3.22 22.05
CA ILE A 223 118.46 2.96 23.09
C ILE A 223 119.71 2.30 22.50
N LYS A 224 119.56 1.30 21.60
CA LYS A 224 120.71 0.68 20.91
C LYS A 224 121.49 1.70 20.06
N ARG A 225 120.79 2.55 19.30
CA ARG A 225 121.43 3.63 18.53
C ARG A 225 122.14 4.65 19.42
N GLU A 226 121.60 4.96 20.59
CA GLU A 226 122.20 5.89 21.54
C GLU A 226 123.46 5.29 22.19
N GLN A 227 123.46 3.98 22.49
CA GLN A 227 124.62 3.24 23.00
C GLN A 227 125.74 3.15 21.96
N GLU A 228 125.44 2.80 20.70
CA GLU A 228 126.41 2.79 19.60
C GLU A 228 127.03 4.19 19.38
N LYS A 229 126.21 5.25 19.42
CA LYS A 229 126.69 6.64 19.33
C LYS A 229 127.54 7.06 20.53
N SER A 230 127.32 6.49 21.72
CA SER A 230 128.10 6.77 22.93
C SER A 230 129.46 6.08 22.90
N GLU A 231 129.55 4.84 22.40
CA GLU A 231 130.81 4.12 22.22
C GLU A 231 131.71 4.77 21.16
N ILE A 232 131.14 5.23 20.05
CA ILE A 232 131.88 6.00 19.04
C ILE A 232 132.42 7.31 19.65
N ARG A 233 131.59 8.04 20.41
CA ARG A 233 132.02 9.27 21.10
C ARG A 233 133.14 9.01 22.11
N LYS A 234 133.11 7.89 22.84
CA LYS A 234 134.15 7.53 23.81
C LYS A 234 135.48 7.22 23.13
N GLN A 235 135.46 6.53 21.98
CA GLN A 235 136.66 6.26 21.17
C GLN A 235 137.23 7.54 20.54
N GLU A 236 136.38 8.48 20.13
CA GLU A 236 136.81 9.80 19.64
C GLU A 236 137.45 10.64 20.76
N TYR A 237 136.88 10.64 21.98
CA TYR A 237 137.46 11.34 23.13
C TYR A 237 138.80 10.76 23.61
N GLU A 238 139.00 9.43 23.53
CA GLU A 238 140.28 8.79 23.86
C GLU A 238 141.37 9.13 22.84
N LYS A 239 141.04 9.19 21.54
CA LYS A 239 141.97 9.68 20.50
C LYS A 239 142.30 11.17 20.66
N LEU A 240 141.31 12.00 20.99
CA LEU A 240 141.48 13.44 21.17
C LEU A 240 142.39 13.78 22.37
N LEU A 241 142.40 12.95 23.42
CA LEU A 241 143.27 13.14 24.59
C LEU A 241 144.74 12.77 24.32
N GLU A 242 144.97 11.83 23.40
CA GLU A 242 146.31 11.40 22.96
C GLU A 242 146.91 12.40 21.95
N GLU A 243 146.07 12.96 21.06
CA GLU A 243 146.45 14.01 20.10
C GLU A 243 146.75 15.35 20.80
N GLN A 244 145.98 15.73 21.84
CA GLN A 244 146.22 16.96 22.62
C GLN A 244 147.51 16.94 23.47
N LYS A 245 148.08 15.77 23.78
CA LYS A 245 149.40 15.68 24.44
C LYS A 245 150.57 15.91 23.48
N ASN A 246 150.38 15.70 22.18
CA ASN A 246 151.41 15.86 21.16
C ASN A 246 151.31 17.18 20.38
N GLU A 247 150.16 17.87 20.40
CA GLU A 247 149.97 19.17 19.70
C GLU A 247 150.46 20.41 20.47
N LEU A 248 150.97 20.28 21.70
CA LEU A 248 151.53 21.43 22.45
C LEU A 248 152.96 21.81 22.01
N SER A 249 153.52 21.17 20.97
CA SER A 249 154.87 21.43 20.49
C SER A 249 154.98 22.00 19.06
N GLU A 250 153.93 22.03 18.22
CA GLU A 250 154.16 22.32 16.78
C GLU A 250 153.29 23.34 16.03
N MET A 251 152.12 23.82 16.46
CA MET A 251 151.29 24.68 15.57
C MET A 251 151.14 26.13 16.00
N LYS A 252 152.31 26.76 16.16
CA LYS A 252 152.53 28.22 16.11
C LYS A 252 152.57 28.79 14.67
N LYS A 253 151.95 28.14 13.67
CA LYS A 253 152.03 28.55 12.25
C LYS A 253 150.85 28.10 11.38
N LYS A 254 149.66 28.71 11.50
CA LYS A 254 148.84 29.11 10.31
C LYS A 254 147.50 29.70 10.71
N GLU A 255 147.56 31.00 10.86
CA GLU A 255 146.48 31.96 10.68
C GLU A 255 146.22 32.13 9.17
N ILE A 256 144.98 32.50 8.81
CA ILE A 256 144.50 32.92 7.46
C ILE A 256 144.08 31.78 6.52
N ASP A 257 142.76 31.47 6.45
CA ASP A 257 142.05 31.40 5.15
C ASP A 257 140.54 31.07 5.09
N PHE A 258 139.77 31.00 6.19
CA PHE A 258 138.34 30.60 6.02
C PHE A 258 137.32 31.48 6.75
N LYS A 259 137.45 32.79 6.54
CA LYS A 259 136.53 33.83 7.03
C LYS A 259 135.77 34.51 5.88
N ASN A 260 135.19 33.74 4.96
CA ASN A 260 134.29 34.23 3.92
C ASN A 260 133.35 33.12 3.43
N LYS A 261 132.13 33.06 3.99
CA LYS A 261 130.85 32.82 3.27
C LYS A 261 129.71 32.51 4.24
N GLU A 262 129.48 33.51 5.08
CA GLU A 262 128.14 33.84 5.55
C GLU A 262 127.36 34.48 4.37
N GLN A 263 126.04 34.32 4.35
CA GLN A 263 125.07 35.02 3.48
C GLN A 263 124.78 34.46 2.09
N GLU A 264 123.88 33.47 2.03
CA GLU A 264 122.84 33.46 0.98
C GLU A 264 121.49 32.90 1.50
N LEU A 265 121.20 33.22 2.76
CA LEU A 265 119.84 33.12 3.29
C LEU A 265 118.94 34.17 2.64
N ARG A 266 117.66 33.81 2.48
CA ARG A 266 116.47 34.67 2.24
C ARG A 266 116.17 35.02 0.79
N LYS A 267 115.09 34.42 0.26
CA LYS A 267 113.87 35.17 -0.13
C LYS A 267 112.79 34.27 -0.73
N LYS A 268 111.57 34.40 -0.17
CA LYS A 268 110.22 34.12 -0.70
C LYS A 268 109.62 32.76 -0.32
N GLU A 269 108.67 32.62 0.62
CA GLU A 269 107.67 33.56 1.16
C GLU A 269 106.87 34.32 0.10
N GLU A 270 105.71 33.78 -0.29
CA GLU A 270 104.44 34.52 -0.37
C GLU A 270 103.25 33.60 -0.72
N GLN A 271 102.37 33.41 0.27
CA GLN A 271 100.90 33.63 0.21
C GLN A 271 100.07 32.62 -0.61
N LEU A 272 99.26 31.73 -0.04
CA LEU A 272 98.31 31.88 1.08
C LEU A 272 97.32 33.03 0.85
N LYS A 273 96.12 32.63 0.43
CA LYS A 273 94.78 33.18 0.74
C LYS A 273 94.03 33.83 -0.43
N LEU A 274 92.89 33.29 -0.86
CA LEU A 274 91.56 33.27 -0.21
C LEU A 274 90.78 34.50 -0.69
N ASP A 275 89.99 34.31 -1.75
CA ASP A 275 88.85 35.18 -2.03
C ASP A 275 87.71 34.36 -2.63
N MET A 276 86.57 34.46 -1.94
CA MET A 276 85.21 34.07 -2.33
C MET A 276 84.82 32.60 -2.28
N GLU A 277 84.86 32.07 -1.06
CA GLU A 277 83.64 31.43 -0.54
C GLU A 277 82.54 32.49 -0.31
N ARG A 278 81.34 32.17 -0.82
CA ARG A 278 80.00 32.67 -0.44
C ARG A 278 79.53 34.03 -0.99
N GLN A 279 78.59 33.94 -1.94
CA GLN A 279 77.23 34.45 -1.75
C GLN A 279 76.22 33.84 -2.76
N LEU A 280 75.16 33.23 -2.20
CA LEU A 280 73.82 32.88 -2.73
C LEU A 280 73.73 32.15 -4.10
N ALA A 281 73.22 30.91 -4.21
CA ALA A 281 71.87 30.45 -3.84
C ALA A 281 70.75 31.34 -4.37
N GLU A 282 70.36 31.16 -5.64
CA GLU A 282 68.97 31.24 -6.12
C GLU A 282 68.87 30.89 -7.61
N SER A 283 67.81 30.17 -7.97
CA SER A 283 67.34 29.86 -9.33
C SER A 283 67.98 28.70 -10.10
N LEU A 284 67.62 27.48 -9.66
CA LEU A 284 67.37 26.35 -10.57
C LEU A 284 66.34 26.77 -11.64
N ASN A 285 66.77 26.89 -12.90
CA ASN A 285 65.87 26.88 -14.07
C ASN A 285 66.64 26.53 -15.36
N ALA A 286 67.30 25.37 -15.37
CA ALA A 286 67.91 24.80 -16.56
C ALA A 286 67.35 23.39 -16.80
N ILE A 287 66.06 23.33 -17.17
CA ILE A 287 65.54 22.28 -18.04
C ILE A 287 64.89 23.02 -19.21
N GLU A 288 65.72 23.32 -20.20
CA GLU A 288 65.35 23.70 -21.55
C GLU A 288 64.62 22.52 -22.23
N GLU A 289 63.34 22.38 -21.93
CA GLU A 289 62.44 21.54 -22.72
C GLU A 289 61.12 22.29 -22.94
N LYS A 290 61.26 23.50 -23.50
CA LYS A 290 60.21 24.53 -23.57
C LYS A 290 59.62 24.71 -24.98
N THR A 291 59.52 23.64 -25.77
CA THR A 291 59.01 23.75 -27.17
C THR A 291 57.90 22.77 -27.56
N ILE A 292 57.42 21.81 -26.75
CA ILE A 292 56.41 20.82 -27.23
C ILE A 292 55.13 20.72 -26.35
N ARG A 293 54.99 21.45 -25.24
CA ARG A 293 53.86 21.26 -24.30
C ARG A 293 52.86 22.41 -24.14
N ARG A 294 52.79 23.35 -25.08
CA ARG A 294 51.81 24.46 -25.02
C ARG A 294 50.76 24.51 -26.14
N GLU A 295 50.75 23.53 -27.04
CA GLU A 295 49.79 23.48 -28.16
C GLU A 295 48.74 22.35 -28.01
N GLN A 296 49.04 21.28 -27.27
CA GLN A 296 48.15 20.10 -27.18
C GLN A 296 47.04 20.23 -26.11
N GLU A 297 47.23 21.01 -25.04
CA GLU A 297 46.22 21.13 -23.98
C GLU A 297 45.08 22.12 -24.30
N LYS A 298 45.28 23.05 -25.26
CA LYS A 298 44.24 24.02 -25.64
C LYS A 298 43.19 23.46 -26.62
N ASN A 299 43.49 22.35 -27.31
CA ASN A 299 42.63 21.80 -28.36
C ASN A 299 41.80 20.59 -27.91
N GLU A 300 42.15 19.94 -26.79
CA GLU A 300 41.42 18.78 -26.28
C GLU A 300 40.15 19.17 -25.47
N LEU A 301 40.18 20.32 -24.79
CA LEU A 301 39.04 20.86 -24.06
C LEU A 301 37.94 21.40 -24.99
N LYS A 302 38.32 22.06 -26.10
CA LYS A 302 37.36 22.58 -27.09
C LYS A 302 36.63 21.47 -27.86
N ASN A 303 37.32 20.38 -28.19
CA ASN A 303 36.71 19.25 -28.89
C ASN A 303 35.72 18.49 -27.99
N ARG A 304 36.02 18.33 -26.69
CA ARG A 304 35.06 17.74 -25.72
C ARG A 304 33.89 18.67 -25.40
N GLU A 305 34.07 19.99 -25.43
CA GLU A 305 32.97 20.95 -25.32
C GLU A 305 32.02 20.89 -26.53
N TYR A 306 32.55 20.82 -27.75
CA TYR A 306 31.74 20.73 -28.98
C TYR A 306 31.08 19.36 -29.18
N GLU A 307 31.72 18.25 -28.79
CA GLU A 307 31.10 16.91 -28.82
C GLU A 307 29.93 16.81 -27.84
N LYS A 308 30.07 17.38 -26.63
CA LYS A 308 29.00 17.44 -25.64
C LYS A 308 27.85 18.36 -26.09
N GLN A 309 28.16 19.50 -26.71
CA GLN A 309 27.15 20.40 -27.29
C GLN A 309 26.37 19.76 -28.46
N LEU A 310 27.02 18.96 -29.32
CA LEU A 310 26.37 18.21 -30.40
C LEU A 310 25.49 17.08 -29.90
N GLU A 311 25.87 16.42 -28.80
CA GLU A 311 25.09 15.35 -28.18
C GLU A 311 23.86 15.90 -27.42
N ASP A 312 24.00 17.04 -26.74
CA ASP A 312 22.91 17.74 -26.08
C ASP A 312 21.93 18.37 -27.10
N GLN A 313 22.43 18.91 -28.23
CA GLN A 313 21.58 19.40 -29.32
C GLN A 313 20.85 18.28 -30.07
N LYS A 314 21.45 17.10 -30.24
CA LYS A 314 20.76 15.93 -30.82
C LYS A 314 19.64 15.41 -29.92
N LYS A 315 19.86 15.36 -28.59
CA LYS A 315 18.81 15.03 -27.62
C LYS A 315 17.67 16.06 -27.65
N MET A 316 18.00 17.35 -27.77
CA MET A 316 17.01 18.42 -27.84
C MET A 316 16.20 18.39 -29.14
N ILE A 317 16.81 17.99 -30.27
CA ILE A 317 16.11 17.79 -31.56
C ILE A 317 15.19 16.55 -31.54
N ASP A 318 15.61 15.46 -30.90
CA ASP A 318 14.74 14.27 -30.72
C ASP A 318 13.61 14.51 -29.70
N GLU A 319 13.84 15.32 -28.67
CA GLU A 319 12.80 15.78 -27.74
C GLU A 319 11.81 16.74 -28.40
N LEU A 320 12.26 17.63 -29.29
CA LEU A 320 11.38 18.53 -30.06
C LEU A 320 10.57 17.78 -31.13
N LYS A 321 11.15 16.76 -31.78
CA LYS A 321 10.39 15.85 -32.67
C LYS A 321 9.31 15.08 -31.92
N LYS A 322 9.61 14.57 -30.72
CA LYS A 322 8.60 13.93 -29.84
C LYS A 322 7.52 14.90 -29.37
N LYS A 323 7.86 16.17 -29.07
CA LYS A 323 6.88 17.21 -28.72
C LYS A 323 5.98 17.62 -29.89
N SER A 324 6.48 17.57 -31.12
CA SER A 324 5.69 17.84 -32.33
C SER A 324 4.70 16.70 -32.67
N GLU A 325 5.05 15.44 -32.40
CA GLU A 325 4.13 14.30 -32.53
C GLU A 325 3.13 14.20 -31.36
N GLN A 326 3.50 14.72 -30.17
CA GLN A 326 2.65 14.74 -28.96
C GLN A 326 1.39 15.59 -29.09
N GLY A 327 1.38 16.64 -29.91
CA GLY A 327 0.21 17.53 -30.06
C GLY A 327 -1.04 16.79 -30.58
N SER A 328 -0.87 15.79 -31.44
CA SER A 328 -2.00 14.99 -31.97
C SER A 328 -2.49 13.92 -30.99
N LEU A 329 -1.61 13.39 -30.12
CA LEU A 329 -1.97 12.39 -29.10
C LEU A 329 -2.61 13.02 -27.86
N GLN A 330 -2.17 14.23 -27.46
CA GLN A 330 -2.79 14.97 -26.36
C GLN A 330 -4.20 15.44 -26.71
N LEU A 331 -4.39 16.04 -27.89
CA LEU A 331 -5.72 16.49 -28.33
C LEU A 331 -6.72 15.32 -28.40
N GLN A 332 -6.25 14.12 -28.79
CA GLN A 332 -7.08 12.91 -28.83
C GLN A 332 -7.34 12.27 -27.47
N GLY A 333 -6.42 12.39 -26.51
CA GLY A 333 -6.63 11.95 -25.12
C GLY A 333 -7.68 12.80 -24.40
N GLU A 334 -7.56 14.13 -24.54
CA GLU A 334 -8.51 15.10 -23.99
C GLU A 334 -9.93 14.88 -24.55
N ILE A 335 -10.06 14.53 -25.84
CA ILE A 335 -11.36 14.18 -26.43
C ILE A 335 -11.95 12.92 -25.78
N GLN A 336 -11.13 11.95 -25.38
CA GLN A 336 -11.65 10.76 -24.69
C GLN A 336 -12.10 11.06 -23.27
N GLU A 337 -11.34 11.88 -22.56
CA GLU A 337 -11.66 12.33 -21.20
C GLU A 337 -13.00 13.08 -21.20
N LEU A 338 -13.13 14.08 -22.09
CA LEU A 338 -14.38 14.79 -22.35
C LEU A 338 -15.53 13.84 -22.71
N ALA A 339 -15.26 12.83 -23.55
CA ALA A 339 -16.30 11.88 -23.94
C ALA A 339 -16.74 10.96 -22.78
N ILE A 340 -15.84 10.61 -21.84
CA ILE A 340 -16.20 9.86 -20.63
C ILE A 340 -17.06 10.75 -19.73
N GLU A 341 -16.65 12.00 -19.50
CA GLU A 341 -17.43 12.95 -18.70
C GLU A 341 -18.83 13.20 -19.27
N ASP A 342 -18.91 13.52 -20.56
CA ASP A 342 -20.16 13.75 -21.26
C ASP A 342 -21.05 12.52 -21.19
N PHE A 343 -20.47 11.33 -21.37
CA PHE A 343 -21.20 10.08 -21.20
C PHE A 343 -21.76 9.94 -19.78
N LEU A 344 -20.93 10.13 -18.75
CA LEU A 344 -21.34 9.96 -17.36
C LEU A 344 -22.41 10.99 -16.97
N ARG A 345 -22.28 12.25 -17.41
CA ARG A 345 -23.30 13.30 -17.19
C ARG A 345 -24.62 12.97 -17.87
N ASN A 346 -24.58 12.43 -19.09
CA ASN A 346 -25.79 12.07 -19.83
C ASN A 346 -26.45 10.80 -19.31
N ALA A 347 -25.67 9.78 -18.93
CA ALA A 347 -26.17 8.51 -18.43
C ALA A 347 -26.68 8.61 -16.99
N PHE A 348 -26.07 9.48 -16.18
CA PHE A 348 -26.39 9.65 -14.76
C PHE A 348 -26.59 11.13 -14.40
N PRO A 349 -27.72 11.74 -14.79
CA PRO A 349 -27.95 13.18 -14.60
C PRO A 349 -27.99 13.65 -13.13
N PHE A 350 -28.28 12.73 -12.21
CA PHE A 350 -28.33 13.03 -10.77
C PHE A 350 -26.98 12.88 -10.08
N ASP A 351 -26.00 12.21 -10.70
CA ASP A 351 -24.68 12.03 -10.13
C ASP A 351 -23.83 13.29 -10.33
N LYS A 352 -22.89 13.54 -9.42
CA LYS A 352 -22.00 14.69 -9.50
C LYS A 352 -20.68 14.28 -10.16
N ILE A 353 -20.44 14.76 -11.38
CA ILE A 353 -19.20 14.52 -12.13
C ILE A 353 -18.26 15.72 -11.97
N THR A 354 -17.09 15.50 -11.37
CA THR A 354 -16.05 16.51 -11.17
C THR A 354 -14.78 16.15 -11.92
N GLU A 355 -14.27 17.10 -12.70
CA GLU A 355 -12.94 17.06 -13.31
C GLU A 355 -11.89 17.44 -12.26
N VAL A 356 -10.76 16.71 -12.23
CA VAL A 356 -9.59 17.12 -11.45
C VAL A 356 -8.74 18.04 -12.32
N LYS A 357 -8.56 19.30 -11.90
CA LYS A 357 -7.89 20.34 -12.70
C LYS A 357 -6.48 19.93 -13.12
N LYS A 358 -6.15 20.12 -14.41
CA LYS A 358 -4.80 19.94 -14.97
C LYS A 358 -3.73 20.66 -14.13
N GLY A 359 -2.86 19.89 -13.49
CA GLY A 359 -1.73 20.38 -12.70
C GLY A 359 -1.59 19.72 -11.32
N GLU A 360 -2.66 19.12 -10.81
CA GLU A 360 -2.61 18.23 -9.65
C GLU A 360 -2.62 16.77 -10.13
N LYS A 361 -1.80 15.91 -9.52
CA LYS A 361 -1.84 14.46 -9.80
C LYS A 361 -3.20 13.92 -9.31
N GLY A 362 -4.07 13.53 -10.22
CA GLY A 362 -5.35 12.92 -9.88
C GLY A 362 -6.05 12.35 -11.11
N ALA A 363 -7.04 11.50 -10.85
CA ALA A 363 -7.79 10.78 -11.86
C ALA A 363 -8.52 11.71 -12.83
N ASP A 364 -8.66 11.27 -14.08
CA ASP A 364 -9.22 12.07 -15.17
C ASP A 364 -10.69 12.47 -14.93
N ALA A 365 -11.51 11.60 -14.34
CA ALA A 365 -12.88 11.94 -13.94
C ALA A 365 -13.29 11.29 -12.62
N ILE A 366 -14.07 12.01 -11.81
CA ILE A 366 -14.64 11.50 -10.56
C ILE A 366 -16.16 11.58 -10.63
N GLN A 367 -16.82 10.44 -10.43
CA GLN A 367 -18.27 10.33 -10.30
C GLN A 367 -18.64 10.12 -8.84
N THR A 368 -19.28 11.10 -8.23
CA THR A 368 -19.98 10.90 -6.95
C THR A 368 -21.39 10.41 -7.24
N VAL A 369 -21.68 9.17 -6.83
CA VAL A 369 -22.98 8.52 -7.04
C VAL A 369 -23.99 9.06 -6.04
N ILE A 370 -25.14 9.53 -6.54
CA ILE A 370 -26.20 10.10 -5.71
C ILE A 370 -27.46 9.24 -5.84
N ASN A 371 -28.07 8.90 -4.70
CA ASN A 371 -29.32 8.13 -4.69
C ASN A 371 -30.57 9.02 -4.88
N ASN A 372 -31.74 8.38 -4.97
CA ASN A 372 -33.03 9.06 -5.13
C ASN A 372 -33.40 9.97 -3.93
N PHE A 373 -32.73 9.81 -2.79
CA PHE A 373 -32.88 10.65 -1.60
C PHE A 373 -31.87 11.80 -1.56
N GLN A 374 -31.15 12.05 -2.66
CA GLN A 374 -30.09 13.05 -2.77
C GLN A 374 -28.91 12.87 -1.80
N GLN A 375 -28.65 11.63 -1.36
CA GLN A 375 -27.51 11.29 -0.53
C GLN A 375 -26.35 10.75 -1.38
N GLU A 376 -25.12 11.08 -0.99
CA GLU A 376 -23.91 10.56 -1.62
C GLU A 376 -23.69 9.10 -1.18
N CYS A 377 -23.70 8.17 -2.14
CA CYS A 377 -23.58 6.74 -1.88
C CYS A 377 -22.19 6.16 -2.11
N GLY A 378 -21.27 6.96 -2.63
CA GLY A 378 -19.88 6.59 -2.89
C GLY A 378 -19.31 7.31 -4.10
N LYS A 379 -18.01 7.10 -4.36
CA LYS A 379 -17.28 7.73 -5.46
C LYS A 379 -16.59 6.69 -6.34
N ILE A 380 -16.67 6.90 -7.65
CA ILE A 380 -15.94 6.13 -8.67
C ILE A 380 -14.96 7.07 -9.34
N ILE A 381 -13.69 6.66 -9.46
CA ILE A 381 -12.68 7.38 -10.24
C ILE A 381 -12.39 6.64 -11.54
N TYR A 382 -12.21 7.43 -12.59
CA TYR A 382 -11.95 6.97 -13.94
C TYR A 382 -10.62 7.54 -14.43
N GLU A 383 -9.77 6.67 -14.95
CA GLU A 383 -8.50 7.01 -15.58
C GLU A 383 -8.51 6.52 -17.04
N SER A 384 -8.32 7.44 -17.97
CA SER A 384 -8.22 7.17 -19.40
C SER A 384 -6.75 7.02 -19.81
N LYS A 385 -6.41 5.91 -20.48
CA LYS A 385 -5.05 5.63 -20.97
C LYS A 385 -5.06 5.08 -22.39
N ARG A 386 -4.76 5.96 -23.36
CA ARG A 386 -4.50 5.59 -24.76
C ARG A 386 -3.04 5.29 -24.98
N THR A 387 -2.65 4.03 -24.87
CA THR A 387 -1.31 3.60 -25.29
C THR A 387 -1.37 2.20 -25.87
N LYS A 388 -0.37 1.86 -26.69
CA LYS A 388 -0.29 0.56 -27.37
C LYS A 388 0.07 -0.61 -26.44
N ALA A 389 0.59 -0.34 -25.25
CA ALA A 389 1.06 -1.37 -24.31
C ALA A 389 0.64 -1.03 -22.89
N PHE A 390 -0.07 -1.95 -22.25
CA PHE A 390 -0.50 -1.79 -20.86
C PHE A 390 0.70 -1.79 -19.90
N SER A 391 0.71 -0.88 -18.92
CA SER A 391 1.73 -0.81 -17.87
C SER A 391 1.10 -0.95 -16.49
N ASP A 392 1.55 -1.95 -15.71
CA ASP A 392 1.04 -2.20 -14.35
C ASP A 392 1.26 -1.02 -13.39
N ASN A 393 2.20 -0.11 -13.68
CA ASN A 393 2.40 1.12 -12.91
C ASN A 393 1.18 2.05 -12.91
N TRP A 394 0.27 1.95 -13.89
CA TRP A 394 -0.97 2.75 -13.88
C TRP A 394 -1.93 2.31 -12.77
N ILE A 395 -1.95 1.01 -12.45
CA ILE A 395 -2.75 0.47 -11.35
C ILE A 395 -2.26 1.04 -10.02
N VAL A 396 -0.94 1.10 -9.82
CA VAL A 396 -0.33 1.64 -8.60
C VAL A 396 -0.68 3.12 -8.44
N LYS A 397 -0.48 3.93 -9.48
CA LYS A 397 -0.81 5.36 -9.45
C LYS A 397 -2.30 5.61 -9.22
N LEU A 398 -3.17 4.89 -9.90
CA LEU A 398 -4.61 5.09 -9.74
C LEU A 398 -5.08 4.72 -8.34
N LYS A 399 -4.49 3.71 -7.70
CA LYS A 399 -4.77 3.38 -6.29
C LYS A 399 -4.33 4.49 -5.34
N GLU A 400 -3.18 5.11 -5.56
CA GLU A 400 -2.76 6.26 -4.76
C GLU A 400 -3.79 7.41 -4.88
N ASP A 401 -4.29 7.64 -6.09
CA ASP A 401 -5.28 8.68 -6.33
C ASP A 401 -6.67 8.30 -5.81
N GLN A 402 -7.02 7.01 -5.81
CA GLN A 402 -8.19 6.44 -5.13
C GLN A 402 -8.19 6.78 -3.64
N ILE A 403 -7.07 6.58 -2.97
CA ILE A 403 -6.93 6.88 -1.53
C ILE A 403 -7.02 8.39 -1.29
N LYS A 404 -6.31 9.21 -2.08
CA LYS A 404 -6.32 10.67 -1.92
C LYS A 404 -7.72 11.27 -2.10
N GLN A 405 -8.46 10.78 -3.09
CA GLN A 405 -9.81 11.28 -3.41
C GLN A 405 -10.92 10.61 -2.60
N GLN A 406 -10.56 9.67 -1.69
CA GLN A 406 -11.48 8.86 -0.90
C GLN A 406 -12.54 8.19 -1.78
N ALA A 407 -12.09 7.56 -2.86
CA ALA A 407 -12.95 6.87 -3.80
C ALA A 407 -13.11 5.39 -3.47
N ASP A 408 -14.33 4.88 -3.55
CA ASP A 408 -14.67 3.50 -3.26
C ASP A 408 -14.21 2.56 -4.39
N ILE A 409 -14.28 3.02 -5.64
CA ILE A 409 -13.98 2.20 -6.82
C ILE A 409 -13.07 2.97 -7.78
N ALA A 410 -12.09 2.26 -8.33
CA ALA A 410 -11.18 2.76 -9.36
C ALA A 410 -11.34 2.00 -10.69
N VAL A 411 -11.40 2.74 -11.80
CA VAL A 411 -11.60 2.22 -13.16
C VAL A 411 -10.54 2.80 -14.11
N ILE A 412 -9.85 1.92 -14.83
CA ILE A 412 -8.97 2.27 -15.95
C ILE A 412 -9.72 1.95 -17.25
N VAL A 413 -9.82 2.96 -18.12
CA VAL A 413 -10.30 2.84 -19.49
C VAL A 413 -9.08 2.84 -20.40
N THR A 414 -8.83 1.73 -21.09
CA THR A 414 -7.66 1.59 -21.96
C THR A 414 -8.03 1.00 -23.32
N GLU A 415 -7.15 1.16 -24.30
CA GLU A 415 -7.29 0.55 -25.63
C GLU A 415 -6.64 -0.84 -25.68
N THR A 416 -5.53 -1.02 -24.95
CA THR A 416 -4.79 -2.30 -24.89
C THR A 416 -4.98 -2.93 -23.52
N MET A 417 -5.58 -4.12 -23.49
CA MET A 417 -5.77 -4.89 -22.26
C MET A 417 -4.45 -5.48 -21.73
N PRO A 418 -4.34 -5.72 -20.41
CA PRO A 418 -3.23 -6.49 -19.84
C PRO A 418 -3.20 -7.92 -20.42
N LYS A 419 -2.02 -8.54 -20.47
CA LYS A 419 -1.85 -9.90 -21.02
C LYS A 419 -2.67 -10.97 -20.31
N ASP A 420 -3.08 -10.70 -19.08
CA ASP A 420 -3.83 -11.62 -18.22
C ASP A 420 -5.36 -11.48 -18.35
N LEU A 421 -5.84 -10.54 -19.19
CA LEU A 421 -7.25 -10.21 -19.35
C LEU A 421 -7.64 -10.14 -20.83
N ASP A 422 -8.54 -11.03 -21.26
CA ASP A 422 -9.08 -11.02 -22.62
C ASP A 422 -10.23 -10.01 -22.81
N ARG A 423 -10.92 -9.63 -21.73
CA ARG A 423 -12.06 -8.69 -21.69
C ARG A 423 -12.00 -7.84 -20.42
N PHE A 424 -12.92 -6.87 -20.28
CA PHE A 424 -12.99 -6.08 -19.04
C PHE A 424 -13.02 -6.98 -17.79
N GLY A 425 -12.32 -6.56 -16.76
CA GLY A 425 -12.16 -7.35 -15.54
C GLY A 425 -11.48 -6.55 -14.44
N GLN A 426 -11.24 -7.21 -13.31
CA GLN A 426 -10.58 -6.60 -12.16
C GLN A 426 -9.16 -7.15 -12.03
N LYS A 427 -8.15 -6.27 -11.95
CA LYS A 427 -6.76 -6.64 -11.67
C LYS A 427 -6.27 -5.84 -10.46
N HIS A 428 -5.80 -6.55 -9.43
CA HIS A 428 -5.38 -5.97 -8.16
C HIS A 428 -6.39 -4.98 -7.54
N GLY A 429 -7.70 -5.22 -7.64
CA GLY A 429 -8.71 -4.34 -7.06
C GLY A 429 -9.12 -3.14 -7.93
N VAL A 430 -8.45 -2.89 -9.06
CA VAL A 430 -8.83 -1.86 -10.04
C VAL A 430 -9.56 -2.51 -11.21
N TRP A 431 -10.67 -1.91 -11.63
CA TRP A 431 -11.40 -2.37 -12.81
C TRP A 431 -10.75 -1.84 -14.08
N ILE A 432 -10.55 -2.70 -15.08
CA ILE A 432 -9.92 -2.35 -16.35
C ILE A 432 -10.91 -2.71 -17.46
N CYS A 433 -11.20 -1.76 -18.34
CA CYS A 433 -12.14 -1.97 -19.45
C CYS A 433 -11.76 -1.19 -20.69
N ASN A 434 -12.35 -1.57 -21.82
CA ASN A 434 -12.25 -0.79 -23.05
C ASN A 434 -13.27 0.35 -23.07
N PHE A 435 -13.01 1.36 -23.91
CA PHE A 435 -13.90 2.52 -24.06
C PHE A 435 -15.33 2.15 -24.50
N SER A 436 -15.51 1.06 -25.26
CA SER A 436 -16.83 0.55 -25.64
C SER A 436 -17.61 -0.03 -24.46
N GLU A 437 -16.91 -0.54 -23.44
CA GLU A 437 -17.48 -1.28 -22.32
C GLU A 437 -17.69 -0.40 -21.09
N VAL A 438 -17.01 0.75 -21.01
CA VAL A 438 -17.08 1.70 -19.89
C VAL A 438 -18.52 2.05 -19.52
N LYS A 439 -19.42 2.13 -20.51
CA LYS A 439 -20.83 2.46 -20.30
C LYS A 439 -21.59 1.39 -19.52
N SER A 440 -21.39 0.14 -19.89
CA SER A 440 -22.02 -0.99 -19.21
C SER A 440 -21.39 -1.20 -17.83
N LEU A 441 -20.08 -1.02 -17.74
CA LEU A 441 -19.35 -1.18 -16.48
C LEU A 441 -19.74 -0.09 -15.48
N SER A 442 -19.82 1.18 -15.88
CA SER A 442 -20.21 2.28 -14.99
C SER A 442 -21.61 2.07 -14.40
N LEU A 443 -22.56 1.53 -15.19
CA LEU A 443 -23.90 1.19 -14.71
C LEU A 443 -23.85 0.14 -13.58
N VAL A 444 -23.09 -0.94 -13.78
CA VAL A 444 -22.96 -2.03 -12.80
C VAL A 444 -22.27 -1.55 -11.53
N LEU A 445 -21.17 -0.81 -11.66
CA LEU A 445 -20.42 -0.27 -10.52
C LEU A 445 -21.25 0.74 -9.72
N ARG A 446 -22.04 1.57 -10.40
CA ARG A 446 -22.99 2.50 -9.77
C ARG A 446 -24.05 1.76 -8.94
N GLU A 447 -24.69 0.74 -9.52
CA GLU A 447 -25.68 -0.09 -8.80
C GLU A 447 -25.07 -0.80 -7.59
N MET A 448 -23.81 -1.24 -7.70
CA MET A 448 -23.08 -1.84 -6.58
C MET A 448 -22.93 -0.86 -5.40
N LEU A 449 -22.57 0.40 -5.67
CA LEU A 449 -22.45 1.43 -4.62
C LEU A 449 -23.80 1.75 -3.98
N LEU A 450 -24.87 1.87 -4.75
CA LEU A 450 -26.22 2.12 -4.23
C LEU A 450 -26.68 1.02 -3.27
N ARG A 451 -26.48 -0.25 -3.65
CA ARG A 451 -26.83 -1.40 -2.80
C ARG A 451 -25.98 -1.44 -1.53
N THR A 452 -24.68 -1.21 -1.68
CA THR A 452 -23.74 -1.21 -0.55
C THR A 452 -24.09 -0.12 0.45
N HIS A 453 -24.41 1.09 -0.04
CA HIS A 453 -24.86 2.19 0.81
C HIS A 453 -26.18 1.84 1.53
N THR A 454 -27.15 1.23 0.85
CA THR A 454 -28.41 0.81 1.48
C THR A 454 -28.16 -0.16 2.64
N VAL A 455 -27.25 -1.12 2.49
CA VAL A 455 -26.84 -2.05 3.55
C VAL A 455 -26.11 -1.31 4.69
N LYS A 456 -25.19 -0.38 4.37
CA LYS A 456 -24.50 0.44 5.37
C LYS A 456 -25.49 1.27 6.20
N THR A 457 -26.44 1.98 5.58
CA THR A 457 -27.46 2.77 6.28
C THR A 457 -28.39 1.91 7.15
N VAL A 458 -28.72 0.68 6.73
CA VAL A 458 -29.49 -0.27 7.55
C VAL A 458 -28.68 -0.74 8.77
N ASN A 459 -27.38 -0.93 8.61
CA ASN A 459 -26.48 -1.31 9.71
C ASN A 459 -26.15 -0.15 10.66
N GLU A 460 -26.00 1.09 10.17
CA GLU A 460 -25.80 2.27 11.02
C GLU A 460 -26.99 2.56 11.93
N ASN A 461 -28.20 2.17 11.49
CA ASN A 461 -29.42 2.26 12.29
C ASN A 461 -29.60 1.08 13.28
N ARG A 462 -28.69 0.09 13.29
CA ARG A 462 -28.58 -0.94 14.32
C ARG A 462 -27.42 -0.57 15.24
N GLY A 463 -27.74 0.20 16.27
CA GLY A 463 -26.76 0.89 17.10
C GLY A 463 -25.95 0.00 18.03
N ASP A 464 -24.86 -0.60 17.54
CA ASP A 464 -23.75 -1.00 18.40
C ASP A 464 -22.39 -0.79 17.72
N LYS A 465 -21.70 0.27 18.12
CA LYS A 465 -20.33 0.63 17.67
C LYS A 465 -19.32 -0.53 17.87
N MET A 466 -19.56 -1.40 18.84
CA MET A 466 -18.76 -2.60 19.09
C MET A 466 -18.95 -3.67 18.00
N GLU A 467 -20.16 -3.83 17.48
CA GLU A 467 -20.44 -4.76 16.38
C GLU A 467 -19.88 -4.24 15.05
N MET A 468 -19.90 -2.91 14.82
CA MET A 468 -19.19 -2.29 13.68
C MET A 468 -17.68 -2.47 13.74
N LEU A 469 -17.05 -2.25 14.90
CA LEU A 469 -15.60 -2.47 15.05
C LEU A 469 -15.24 -3.94 14.87
N TYR A 470 -16.03 -4.85 15.44
CA TYR A 470 -15.82 -6.28 15.27
C TYR A 470 -16.01 -6.71 13.81
N SER A 471 -17.06 -6.22 13.14
CA SER A 471 -17.32 -6.48 11.72
C SER A 471 -16.23 -5.90 10.82
N TYR A 472 -15.73 -4.70 11.10
CA TYR A 472 -14.62 -4.10 10.36
C TYR A 472 -13.31 -4.87 10.58
N LEU A 473 -12.95 -5.18 11.82
CA LEU A 473 -11.75 -5.94 12.16
C LEU A 473 -11.78 -7.38 11.62
N THR A 474 -12.97 -7.94 11.40
CA THR A 474 -13.16 -9.27 10.79
C THR A 474 -13.49 -9.21 9.30
N SER A 475 -13.58 -8.02 8.71
CA SER A 475 -13.90 -7.83 7.30
C SER A 475 -12.73 -8.23 6.40
N SER A 476 -13.07 -8.61 5.16
CA SER A 476 -12.07 -8.82 4.11
C SER A 476 -11.32 -7.52 3.76
N GLU A 477 -11.94 -6.35 3.97
CA GLU A 477 -11.36 -5.04 3.70
C GLU A 477 -10.21 -4.72 4.65
N PHE A 478 -10.41 -4.88 5.97
CA PHE A 478 -9.33 -4.72 6.95
C PHE A 478 -8.21 -5.74 6.73
N ARG A 479 -8.56 -7.00 6.44
CA ARG A 479 -7.59 -8.03 6.11
C ARG A 479 -6.73 -7.64 4.89
N GLN A 480 -7.35 -7.16 3.81
CA GLN A 480 -6.62 -6.71 2.61
C GLN A 480 -5.73 -5.50 2.87
N GLN A 481 -6.17 -4.56 3.72
CA GLN A 481 -5.35 -3.42 4.12
C GLN A 481 -4.11 -3.87 4.91
N VAL A 482 -4.28 -4.77 5.88
CA VAL A 482 -3.16 -5.32 6.66
C VAL A 482 -2.24 -6.17 5.79
N GLU A 483 -2.79 -7.01 4.90
CA GLU A 483 -2.01 -7.79 3.93
C GLU A 483 -1.19 -6.87 3.01
N SER A 484 -1.77 -5.79 2.49
CA SER A 484 -1.05 -4.82 1.65
C SER A 484 0.09 -4.13 2.41
N ILE A 485 -0.13 -3.78 3.69
CA ILE A 485 0.91 -3.19 4.54
C ILE A 485 2.05 -4.20 4.77
N VAL A 486 1.71 -5.44 5.11
CA VAL A 486 2.69 -6.52 5.35
C VAL A 486 3.47 -6.85 4.09
N GLU A 487 2.82 -6.88 2.92
CA GLU A 487 3.48 -7.06 1.62
C GLU A 487 4.46 -5.91 1.33
N GLY A 488 4.06 -4.66 1.60
CA GLY A 488 4.93 -3.50 1.46
C GLY A 488 6.18 -3.58 2.34
N PHE A 489 6.03 -3.94 3.62
CA PHE A 489 7.16 -4.14 4.52
C PHE A 489 8.06 -5.32 4.11
N THR A 490 7.45 -6.42 3.66
CA THR A 490 8.18 -7.61 3.19
C THR A 490 8.99 -7.29 1.92
N SER A 491 8.42 -6.53 0.99
CA SER A 491 9.12 -6.06 -0.21
C SER A 491 10.31 -5.17 0.16
N MET A 492 10.10 -4.15 1.01
CA MET A 492 11.17 -3.26 1.46
C MET A 492 12.30 -4.01 2.18
N GLN A 493 11.95 -4.99 3.01
CA GLN A 493 12.94 -5.82 3.69
C GLN A 493 13.75 -6.68 2.70
N ASN A 494 13.08 -7.25 1.69
CA ASN A 494 13.74 -8.03 0.65
C ASN A 494 14.67 -7.17 -0.22
N ASP A 495 14.25 -5.97 -0.59
CA ASP A 495 15.07 -5.04 -1.37
C ASP A 495 16.29 -4.58 -0.57
N LEU A 496 16.12 -4.24 0.72
CA LEU A 496 17.23 -3.92 1.61
C LEU A 496 18.23 -5.09 1.73
N ASN A 497 17.75 -6.32 1.84
CA ASN A 497 18.61 -7.49 1.90
C ASN A 497 19.38 -7.72 0.60
N LYS A 498 18.74 -7.54 -0.57
CA LYS A 498 19.42 -7.58 -1.87
C LYS A 498 20.49 -6.50 -1.99
N GLU A 499 20.19 -5.28 -1.56
CA GLU A 499 21.16 -4.18 -1.54
C GLU A 499 22.36 -4.51 -0.65
N LYS A 500 22.15 -5.04 0.56
CA LYS A 500 23.23 -5.46 1.44
C LYS A 500 24.15 -6.49 0.78
N ILE A 501 23.58 -7.55 0.19
CA ILE A 501 24.35 -8.60 -0.50
C ILE A 501 25.14 -8.03 -1.69
N ALA A 502 24.50 -7.17 -2.49
CA ALA A 502 25.16 -6.51 -3.61
C ALA A 502 26.31 -5.61 -3.14
N MET A 503 26.10 -4.87 -2.05
CA MET A 503 27.07 -3.93 -1.53
C MET A 503 28.26 -4.63 -0.87
N GLU A 504 28.05 -5.74 -0.16
CA GLU A 504 29.14 -6.61 0.32
C GLU A 504 30.01 -7.12 -0.82
N LYS A 505 29.40 -7.54 -1.93
CA LYS A 505 30.15 -7.97 -3.13
C LYS A 505 30.96 -6.83 -3.74
N ILE A 506 30.38 -5.63 -3.83
CA ILE A 506 31.06 -4.42 -4.32
C ILE A 506 32.23 -4.05 -3.40
N TRP A 507 32.00 -4.04 -2.08
CA TRP A 507 33.04 -3.75 -1.09
C TRP A 507 34.18 -4.76 -1.18
N SER A 508 33.90 -6.06 -1.21
CA SER A 508 34.93 -7.10 -1.36
C SER A 508 35.73 -6.93 -2.65
N SER A 509 35.08 -6.60 -3.77
CA SER A 509 35.77 -6.34 -5.04
C SER A 509 36.66 -5.10 -4.95
N ARG A 510 36.17 -4.01 -4.37
CA ARG A 510 36.92 -2.76 -4.19
C ARG A 510 38.09 -2.94 -3.24
N GLU A 511 37.89 -3.66 -2.13
CA GLU A 511 38.94 -3.98 -1.17
C GLU A 511 40.08 -4.77 -1.83
N LYS A 512 39.76 -5.77 -2.67
CA LYS A 512 40.77 -6.49 -3.46
C LYS A 512 41.52 -5.58 -4.42
N GLN A 513 40.83 -4.65 -5.10
CA GLN A 513 41.47 -3.68 -5.99
C GLN A 513 42.39 -2.73 -5.23
N ILE A 514 41.92 -2.17 -4.13
CA ILE A 514 42.71 -1.30 -3.24
C ILE A 514 43.94 -2.05 -2.75
N ARG A 515 43.77 -3.28 -2.23
CA ARG A 515 44.89 -4.12 -1.76
C ARG A 515 45.89 -4.42 -2.87
N LYS A 516 45.44 -4.69 -4.10
CA LYS A 516 46.34 -4.92 -5.25
C LYS A 516 47.16 -3.67 -5.58
N VAL A 517 46.52 -2.50 -5.61
CA VAL A 517 47.23 -1.22 -5.83
C VAL A 517 48.23 -0.98 -4.70
N LEU A 518 47.83 -1.21 -3.46
CA LEU A 518 48.68 -0.99 -2.29
C LEU A 518 49.91 -1.92 -2.31
N ILE A 519 49.72 -3.22 -2.56
CA ILE A 519 50.83 -4.18 -2.71
C ILE A 519 51.76 -3.79 -3.87
N ASN A 520 51.20 -3.41 -5.02
CA ASN A 520 52.01 -3.00 -6.17
C ASN A 520 52.82 -1.73 -5.87
N THR A 521 52.21 -0.74 -5.23
CA THR A 521 52.87 0.50 -4.82
C THR A 521 53.95 0.23 -3.77
N SER A 522 53.69 -0.59 -2.74
CA SER A 522 54.69 -1.00 -1.75
C SER A 522 55.85 -1.78 -2.39
N SER A 523 55.55 -2.69 -3.32
CA SER A 523 56.56 -3.48 -4.03
C SER A 523 57.42 -2.61 -4.96
N MET A 524 56.80 -1.68 -5.69
CA MET A 524 57.50 -0.71 -6.53
C MET A 524 58.40 0.18 -5.66
N PHE A 525 57.86 0.73 -4.57
CA PHE A 525 58.62 1.58 -3.65
C PHE A 525 59.78 0.83 -2.99
N GLY A 526 59.57 -0.42 -2.54
CA GLY A 526 60.62 -1.28 -2.00
C GLY A 526 61.70 -1.63 -3.03
N SER A 527 61.31 -1.88 -4.29
CA SER A 527 62.26 -2.15 -5.39
C SER A 527 63.11 -0.92 -5.70
N ILE A 528 62.51 0.28 -5.73
CA ILE A 528 63.23 1.53 -5.99
C ILE A 528 64.12 1.89 -4.77
N LYS A 529 63.66 1.72 -3.52
CA LYS A 529 64.48 1.92 -2.30
C LYS A 529 65.67 0.95 -2.26
N GLY A 530 65.49 -0.29 -2.72
CA GLY A 530 66.57 -1.28 -2.86
C GLY A 530 67.60 -0.94 -3.95
N LEU A 531 67.19 -0.28 -5.04
CA LEU A 531 68.08 0.11 -6.15
C LEU A 531 68.79 1.46 -5.92
N ALA A 532 68.13 2.42 -5.29
CA ALA A 532 68.64 3.79 -5.11
C ALA A 532 69.26 4.05 -3.72
N GLY A 533 69.22 3.07 -2.80
CA GLY A 533 69.74 3.21 -1.44
C GLY A 533 68.99 4.27 -0.60
N SER A 534 69.66 4.85 0.38
CA SER A 534 69.13 5.87 1.33
C SER A 534 68.78 7.23 0.69
N SER A 535 68.79 7.33 -0.64
CA SER A 535 68.57 8.57 -1.40
C SER A 535 67.09 8.92 -1.62
N ILE A 536 66.15 8.00 -1.30
CA ILE A 536 64.71 8.17 -1.53
C ILE A 536 64.01 8.52 -0.23
N GLN A 537 63.24 9.61 -0.23
CA GLN A 537 62.41 10.03 0.89
C GLN A 537 61.33 9.00 1.21
N GLU A 538 61.17 8.74 2.50
CA GLU A 538 60.22 7.81 3.07
C GLU A 538 58.76 8.28 2.90
N ILE A 539 57.87 7.36 2.53
CA ILE A 539 56.43 7.63 2.42
C ILE A 539 55.76 7.12 3.68
N LYS A 540 55.40 8.05 4.58
CA LYS A 540 54.74 7.77 5.88
C LYS A 540 53.54 6.81 5.80
N ALA A 541 52.79 6.81 4.70
CA ALA A 541 51.62 5.94 4.53
C ALA A 541 51.95 4.46 4.21
N LEU A 542 53.21 4.16 3.91
CA LEU A 542 53.70 2.80 3.58
C LEU A 542 54.65 2.26 4.66
N GLU A 543 54.86 3.03 5.72
CA GLU A 543 55.71 2.65 6.85
C GLU A 543 54.85 2.21 8.02
N MET A 544 55.38 1.28 8.82
CA MET A 544 54.75 1.01 10.10
C MET A 544 54.85 2.27 10.94
N PRO A 545 53.77 2.70 11.61
CA PRO A 545 53.87 3.74 12.62
C PRO A 545 54.97 3.34 13.60
N GLU A 546 55.95 4.22 13.82
CA GLU A 546 56.82 4.07 14.98
C GLU A 546 55.91 4.20 16.21
N ASP A 547 55.83 3.13 17.00
CA ASP A 547 54.95 3.04 18.16
C ASP A 547 55.15 4.23 19.12
N GLU A 548 54.05 4.87 19.51
CA GLU A 548 53.88 5.50 20.82
C GLU A 548 53.20 4.51 21.78
#